data_AF-A0A954NE49-F1
#
_entry.id   AF-A0A954NE49-F1
#
_cell.length_a   1.000
_cell.length_b   1.000
_cell.length_c   1.000
_cell.angle_alpha   90.00
_cell.angle_beta   90.00
_cell.angle_gamma   90.00
#
_symmetry.space_group_name_H-M   'P 1'
#
loop_
_entity.id
_entity.type
_entity.pdbx_description
1 polymer ?
#
loop_
_entity_poly.entity_id
_entity_poly.type
_entity_poly.pdbx_seq_one_letter_code
_entity_poly.pdbx_strand_id
1 'polypeptide(L)' 'MVNVKKAMETTQPLAFDELIEAAEERIRQGLAPPPEIYQVKYRRRVDWTRFPLWAQPLDPEIFDGCGHEG' A
#
# COMPACT_ATOMS: atom_id res chain seq x y z
N MET A 1 10.76 21.75 -28.41
CA MET A 1 10.59 20.35 -28.86
C MET A 1 11.22 19.44 -27.82
N VAL A 2 10.38 18.60 -27.18
CA VAL A 2 10.68 17.44 -26.31
C VAL A 2 11.90 17.54 -25.39
N ASN A 3 11.66 18.04 -24.16
CA ASN A 3 12.54 17.77 -23.03
C ASN A 3 12.32 16.31 -22.60
N VAL A 4 13.21 15.44 -23.06
CA VAL A 4 13.33 14.04 -22.64
C VAL A 4 13.85 14.03 -21.19
N LYS A 5 12.99 14.31 -20.22
CA LYS A 5 13.30 14.07 -18.81
C LYS A 5 13.21 12.57 -18.58
N LYS A 6 14.32 11.93 -18.95
CA LYS A 6 14.85 10.65 -18.48
C LYS A 6 14.17 10.25 -17.17
N ALA A 7 13.41 9.16 -17.27
CA ALA A 7 12.97 8.34 -16.16
C ALA A 7 14.19 8.07 -15.26
N MET A 8 14.31 8.88 -14.22
CA MET A 8 15.11 8.57 -13.06
C MET A 8 14.08 8.06 -12.07
N GLU A 9 13.94 6.72 -12.08
CA GLU A 9 13.48 5.88 -10.98
C GLU A 9 14.15 6.37 -9.70
N THR A 10 13.60 7.46 -9.15
CA THR A 10 13.99 7.95 -7.86
C THR A 10 13.04 7.24 -6.93
N THR A 11 13.43 6.02 -6.55
CA THR A 11 12.96 5.35 -5.34
C THR A 11 13.41 6.20 -4.14
N GLN A 12 12.89 7.43 -4.05
CA GLN A 12 12.76 8.09 -2.77
C GLN A 12 11.68 7.31 -2.04
N PRO A 13 11.80 7.09 -0.73
CA PRO A 13 10.65 6.62 0.02
C PRO A 13 9.54 7.63 -0.25
N LEU A 14 8.51 7.23 -1.02
CA LEU A 14 7.34 8.06 -1.27
C LEU A 14 6.92 8.62 0.08
N ALA A 15 6.78 9.95 0.16
CA ALA A 15 6.24 10.56 1.36
C ALA A 15 4.92 9.86 1.68
N PHE A 16 4.60 9.74 2.96
CA PHE A 16 3.42 8.97 3.39
C PHE A 16 2.15 9.39 2.61
N ASP A 17 1.98 10.69 2.39
CA ASP A 17 0.89 11.26 1.61
C ASP A 17 0.88 10.79 0.14
N GLU A 18 2.03 10.73 -0.53
CA GLU A 18 2.10 10.24 -1.92
C GLU A 18 1.80 8.74 -2.02
N LEU A 19 2.17 7.98 -1.00
CA LEU A 19 1.86 6.55 -0.93
C LEU A 19 0.35 6.31 -0.75
N ILE A 20 -0.33 7.16 0.02
CA ILE A 20 -1.80 7.15 0.16
C ILE A 20 -2.45 7.52 -1.16
N GLU A 21 -2.01 8.60 -1.80
CA GLU A 21 -2.57 9.08 -3.07
C GLU A 21 -2.44 8.01 -4.17
N ALA A 22 -1.26 7.38 -4.28
CA ALA A 22 -1.03 6.28 -5.20
C ALA A 22 -1.90 5.05 -4.89
N ALA A 23 -2.17 4.76 -3.62
CA ALA A 23 -3.09 3.70 -3.23
C ALA A 23 -4.54 4.01 -3.60
N GLU A 24 -5.01 5.23 -3.32
CA GLU A 24 -6.35 5.69 -3.68
C GLU A 24 -6.56 5.67 -5.19
N GLU A 25 -5.58 6.14 -5.96
CA GLU A 25 -5.65 6.13 -7.43
C GLU A 25 -5.73 4.69 -7.97
N ARG A 26 -4.89 3.78 -7.47
CA ARG A 26 -4.89 2.38 -7.91
C ARG A 26 -6.20 1.69 -7.56
N ILE A 27 -6.73 1.91 -6.37
CA ILE A 27 -8.02 1.35 -5.95
C ILE A 27 -9.16 1.88 -6.81
N ARG A 28 -9.12 3.18 -7.17
CA ARG A 28 -10.08 3.78 -8.09
C ARG A 28 -10.02 3.14 -9.49
N GLN A 29 -8.86 2.67 -9.91
CA GLN A 29 -8.66 1.90 -11.15
C GLN A 29 -8.98 0.40 -10.99
N GLY A 30 -9.38 -0.05 -9.79
CA GLY A 30 -9.60 -1.47 -9.49
C GLY A 30 -8.31 -2.29 -9.37
N LEU A 31 -7.17 -1.62 -9.17
CA LEU A 31 -5.86 -2.23 -8.99
C LEU A 31 -5.54 -2.39 -7.50
N ALA A 32 -4.75 -3.41 -7.19
CA ALA A 32 -4.21 -3.61 -5.86
C ALA A 32 -3.34 -2.40 -5.42
N PRO A 33 -3.41 -1.98 -4.15
CA PRO A 33 -2.56 -0.91 -3.61
C PRO A 33 -1.06 -1.21 -3.73
N PRO A 34 -0.20 -0.18 -3.64
CA PRO A 34 1.24 -0.37 -3.60
C PRO A 34 1.63 -1.25 -2.41
N PRO A 35 2.52 -2.23 -2.58
CA PRO A 35 2.93 -3.12 -1.48
C PRO A 35 3.56 -2.35 -0.31
N GLU A 36 4.15 -1.18 -0.57
CA GLU A 36 4.70 -0.31 0.46
C GLU A 36 3.68 0.12 1.50
N ILE A 37 2.41 0.37 1.15
CA ILE A 37 1.39 0.84 2.11
C ILE A 37 1.11 -0.19 3.22
N TYR A 38 1.38 -1.46 2.94
CA TYR A 38 1.23 -2.56 3.90
C TYR A 38 2.42 -2.72 4.85
N GLN A 39 3.54 -2.03 4.61
CA GLN A 39 4.68 -2.06 5.54
C GLN A 39 4.27 -1.50 6.90
N VAL A 40 4.75 -2.12 7.99
CA VAL A 40 4.38 -1.78 9.38
C VAL A 40 4.46 -0.28 9.69
N LYS A 41 5.48 0.41 9.15
CA LYS A 41 5.70 1.85 9.31
C LYS A 41 4.58 2.73 8.75
N TYR A 42 3.90 2.27 7.71
CA TYR A 42 2.83 3.02 7.03
C TYR A 42 1.46 2.45 7.39
N ARG A 43 1.32 1.13 7.47
CA ARG A 43 0.08 0.44 7.81
C ARG A 43 -0.62 1.00 9.04
N ARG A 44 0.13 1.32 10.11
CA ARG A 44 -0.46 1.85 11.37
C ARG A 44 -0.91 3.31 11.27
N ARG A 45 -0.46 4.02 10.24
CA ARG A 45 -0.77 5.43 9.96
C ARG A 45 -1.90 5.57 8.93
N VAL A 46 -2.12 4.54 8.13
CA VAL A 46 -3.14 4.50 7.08
C VAL A 46 -4.51 4.31 7.74
N ASP A 47 -5.45 5.18 7.40
CA ASP A 47 -6.85 4.96 7.73
C ASP A 47 -7.47 3.95 6.74
N TRP A 48 -7.45 2.67 7.12
CA TRP A 48 -7.92 1.59 6.26
C TRP A 48 -9.43 1.60 6.03
N THR A 49 -10.19 2.33 6.85
CA THR A 49 -11.65 2.42 6.72
C THR A 49 -12.07 3.16 5.44
N ARG A 50 -11.19 3.99 4.90
CA ARG A 50 -11.39 4.67 3.61
C ARG A 50 -11.22 3.75 2.40
N PHE A 51 -10.59 2.59 2.57
CA PHE A 51 -10.32 1.65 1.50
C PHE A 51 -11.36 0.52 1.49
N PRO A 52 -11.67 -0.05 0.30
CA PRO A 52 -12.58 -1.18 0.22
C PRO A 52 -11.98 -2.41 0.91
N LEU A 53 -12.84 -3.28 1.44
CA LEU A 53 -12.44 -4.45 2.23
C LEU A 53 -11.39 -5.34 1.56
N TRP A 54 -11.43 -5.47 0.22
CA TRP A 54 -10.47 -6.27 -0.54
C TRP A 54 -9.07 -5.65 -0.61
N ALA A 55 -8.93 -4.34 -0.38
CA ALA A 55 -7.68 -3.60 -0.40
C ALA A 55 -7.09 -3.38 1.01
N GLN A 56 -7.90 -3.58 2.05
CA GLN A 56 -7.45 -3.51 3.44
C GLN A 56 -6.50 -4.66 3.74
N PRO A 57 -5.44 -4.45 4.54
CA PRO A 57 -4.61 -5.54 5.00
C PRO A 57 -5.48 -6.45 5.85
N LEU A 58 -5.55 -7.73 5.49
CA LEU A 58 -6.05 -8.75 6.39
C LEU A 58 -5.28 -8.61 7.73
N ASP A 59 -6.02 -8.44 8.80
CA ASP A 59 -5.44 -8.18 10.11
C ASP A 59 -4.52 -9.34 10.56
N PRO A 60 -3.28 -9.07 11.01
CA PRO A 60 -2.36 -10.07 11.56
C PRO A 60 -2.71 -10.41 13.00
N GLU A 61 -3.76 -9.84 13.60
CA GLU A 61 -4.26 -10.29 14.91
C GLU A 61 -4.91 -11.68 14.85
N ILE A 62 -5.13 -12.24 13.65
CA ILE A 62 -5.49 -13.65 13.46
C ILE A 62 -4.41 -14.37 12.65
N PHE A 63 -3.17 -14.35 13.16
CA PHE A 63 -2.20 -15.41 12.87
C PHE A 63 -1.40 -15.79 14.12
N ASP A 64 -2.01 -15.70 15.31
CA ASP A 64 -1.51 -16.31 16.56
C ASP A 64 -2.25 -17.64 16.82
N GLY A 65 -2.20 -18.58 15.86
CA GLY A 65 -2.97 -19.81 16.02
C GLY A 65 -3.00 -20.83 14.89
N CYS A 66 -2.20 -20.70 13.82
CA CYS A 66 -1.96 -21.86 12.95
C CYS A 66 -0.83 -22.72 13.53
N GLY A 67 -0.99 -23.12 14.79
CA GLY A 67 -0.41 -24.35 15.30
C GLY A 67 -1.23 -25.49 14.69
N HIS A 68 -0.93 -25.84 13.44
CA HIS A 68 -1.39 -27.11 12.89
C HIS A 68 -0.57 -28.21 13.57
N GLU A 69 -0.99 -28.61 14.77
CA GLU A 69 -0.70 -29.95 15.25
C GLU A 69 -1.55 -30.91 14.41
N GLY A 70 -0.88 -31.55 13.45
CA GLY A 70 -1.37 -32.67 12.67
C GLY A 70 -0.27 -33.70 12.55
#